data_AF-A0A497DML0-F1
#
_entry.id   AF-A0A497DML0-F1
#
_cell.length_a   1.000
_cell.length_b   1.000
_cell.length_c   1.000
_cell.angle_alpha   90.00
_cell.angle_beta   90.00
_cell.angle_gamma   90.00
#
_symmetry.space_group_name_H-M   'P 1'
#
loop_
_entity.id
_entity.type
_entity.pdbx_description
1 polymer ?
#
loop_
_entity_poly.entity_id
_entity_poly.type
_entity_poly.pdbx_seq_one_letter_code
_entity_poly.pdbx_strand_id
1 'polypeptide(L)'
;MSLKSHIPNTITLMNLTMGISSIYFSFQGTQENLAIAGYLIFAAALFDFFDGFTARLMNAKSEIGLQLDSLADMVSFGVAPGFIIFQMIILSHGKPMDIISGFNLFTLWAILIPWGAALRLAKLILTKVSRWGLRECQHRHWHF
;
A
#
# COMPACT_ATOMS: atom_id res chain seq x y z
N MET A 1 -20.00 19.14 8.43
CA MET A 1 -19.00 18.25 7.82
C MET A 1 -18.01 19.11 7.04
N SER A 2 -16.79 19.28 7.53
CA SER A 2 -15.84 20.27 7.01
C SER A 2 -15.05 19.71 5.82
N LEU A 3 -15.17 20.35 4.65
CA LEU A 3 -14.46 20.01 3.41
C LEU A 3 -12.93 19.90 3.56
N LYS A 4 -12.34 20.49 4.61
CA LYS A 4 -10.88 20.49 4.83
C LYS A 4 -10.30 19.12 5.18
N SER A 5 -11.11 18.16 5.65
CA SER A 5 -10.63 16.80 5.98
C SER A 5 -10.71 15.81 4.82
N HIS A 6 -11.26 16.20 3.66
CA HIS A 6 -11.38 15.32 2.50
C HIS A 6 -10.20 15.42 1.53
N ILE A 7 -9.47 16.54 1.56
CA ILE A 7 -8.32 16.76 0.67
C ILE A 7 -7.23 15.69 0.86
N PRO A 8 -6.80 15.33 2.09
CA PRO A 8 -5.81 14.26 2.27
C PRO A 8 -6.32 12.93 1.75
N ASN A 9 -7.54 12.54 2.17
CA ASN A 9 -8.18 11.28 1.78
C ASN A 9 -8.30 11.09 0.26
N THR A 10 -8.58 12.17 -0.49
CA THR A 10 -8.64 12.10 -1.95
C THR A 10 -7.27 11.84 -2.57
N ILE A 11 -6.21 12.45 -2.01
CA ILE A 11 -4.82 12.21 -2.47
C ILE A 11 -4.40 10.77 -2.15
N THR A 12 -4.76 10.26 -0.96
CA THR A 12 -4.52 8.86 -0.59
C THR A 12 -5.21 7.87 -1.52
N LEU A 13 -6.46 8.17 -1.91
CA LEU A 13 -7.19 7.39 -2.89
C LEU A 13 -6.54 7.46 -4.27
N MET A 14 -5.98 8.60 -4.67
CA MET A 14 -5.20 8.71 -5.91
C MET A 14 -3.95 7.82 -5.87
N ASN A 15 -3.19 7.82 -4.77
CA ASN A 15 -2.06 6.88 -4.58
C ASN A 15 -2.54 5.42 -4.76
N LEU A 16 -3.61 5.03 -4.07
CA LEU A 16 -4.18 3.68 -4.17
C LEU A 16 -4.58 3.33 -5.61
N THR A 17 -5.23 4.25 -6.34
CA THR A 17 -5.61 4.00 -7.74
C THR A 17 -4.39 3.76 -8.62
N MET A 18 -3.30 4.51 -8.43
CA MET A 18 -2.04 4.30 -9.17
C MET A 18 -1.43 2.93 -8.86
N GLY A 19 -1.43 2.51 -7.59
CA GLY A 19 -0.98 1.17 -7.18
C GLY A 19 -1.80 0.04 -7.81
N ILE A 20 -3.13 0.16 -7.83
CA ILE A 20 -4.02 -0.84 -8.46
C ILE A 20 -3.84 -0.85 -9.98
N SER A 21 -3.73 0.32 -10.62
CA SER A 21 -3.45 0.41 -12.06
C SER A 21 -2.11 -0.22 -12.41
N SER A 22 -1.07 -0.04 -11.58
CA SER A 22 0.22 -0.73 -11.74
C SER A 22 0.06 -2.25 -11.75
N ILE A 23 -0.73 -2.80 -10.83
CA ILE A 23 -1.01 -4.24 -10.78
C ILE A 23 -1.73 -4.69 -12.05
N TYR A 24 -2.71 -3.92 -12.53
CA TYR A 24 -3.43 -4.22 -13.76
C TYR A 24 -2.51 -4.27 -14.99
N PHE A 25 -1.63 -3.28 -15.17
CA PHE A 25 -0.66 -3.29 -16.26
C PHE A 25 0.37 -4.42 -16.11
N SER A 26 0.79 -4.73 -14.88
CA SER A 26 1.67 -5.87 -14.61
C SER A 26 1.04 -7.19 -15.05
N PHE A 27 -0.29 -7.34 -14.88
CA PHE A 27 -1.02 -8.55 -15.27
C PHE A 27 -1.03 -8.81 -16.78
N GLN A 28 -0.94 -7.76 -17.61
CA GLN A 28 -0.90 -7.91 -19.07
C GLN A 28 0.41 -8.56 -19.56
N GLY A 29 1.45 -8.61 -18.72
CA GLY A 29 2.62 -9.45 -18.96
C GLY A 29 3.51 -9.06 -20.14
N THR A 30 3.37 -7.86 -20.68
CA THR A 30 4.19 -7.36 -21.77
C THR A 30 5.35 -6.52 -21.23
N GLN A 31 6.51 -6.55 -21.87
CA GLN A 31 7.70 -5.79 -21.43
C GLN A 31 7.41 -4.29 -21.30
N GLU A 32 6.67 -3.72 -22.27
CA GLU A 32 6.25 -2.32 -22.25
C GLU A 32 5.32 -2.01 -21.08
N ASN A 33 4.36 -2.90 -20.80
CA ASN A 33 3.41 -2.76 -19.71
C ASN A 33 4.08 -2.86 -18.32
N LEU A 34 5.16 -3.64 -18.19
CA LEU A 34 5.96 -3.69 -16.97
C LEU A 34 6.71 -2.38 -16.70
N ALA A 35 7.22 -1.73 -17.76
CA ALA A 35 7.83 -0.41 -17.62
C ALA A 35 6.78 0.63 -17.17
N ILE A 36 5.58 0.60 -17.76
CA ILE A 36 4.45 1.46 -17.36
C ILE A 36 4.06 1.21 -15.90
N ALA A 37 3.98 -0.05 -15.47
CA ALA A 37 3.72 -0.40 -14.08
C ALA A 37 4.76 0.19 -13.12
N GLY A 38 6.05 0.11 -13.47
CA GLY A 38 7.13 0.75 -12.70
C GLY A 38 6.95 2.27 -12.57
N TYR A 39 6.62 2.96 -13.67
CA TYR A 39 6.33 4.40 -13.63
C TYR A 39 5.10 4.75 -12.79
N LEU A 40 4.07 3.89 -12.79
CA LEU A 40 2.88 4.08 -11.96
C LEU A 40 3.19 3.94 -10.47
N ILE A 41 4.06 3.02 -10.06
CA ILE A 41 4.53 2.93 -8.67
C ILE A 41 5.31 4.19 -8.28
N PHE A 42 6.15 4.69 -9.18
CA PHE A 42 6.86 5.95 -8.92
C PHE A 42 5.90 7.13 -8.78
N ALA A 43 4.87 7.21 -9.62
CA ALA A 43 3.81 8.21 -9.49
C ALA A 43 3.03 8.05 -8.17
N ALA A 44 2.69 6.83 -7.79
CA ALA A 44 2.05 6.51 -6.51
C ALA A 44 2.88 7.03 -5.32
N ALA A 45 4.20 6.87 -5.38
CA ALA A 45 5.13 7.38 -4.38
C ALA A 45 5.18 8.90 -4.27
N LEU A 46 5.07 9.60 -5.40
CA LEU A 46 4.97 11.05 -5.41
C LEU A 46 3.68 11.49 -4.72
N PHE A 47 2.54 10.86 -5.04
CA PHE A 47 1.25 11.20 -4.40
C PHE A 47 1.24 10.92 -2.90
N ASP A 48 1.88 9.83 -2.46
CA ASP A 48 2.05 9.52 -1.05
C ASP A 48 2.82 10.62 -0.30
N PHE A 49 3.92 11.09 -0.90
CA PHE A 49 4.70 12.19 -0.34
C PHE A 49 3.88 13.49 -0.25
N PHE A 50 3.05 13.77 -1.25
CA PHE A 50 2.17 14.94 -1.26
C PHE A 50 1.03 14.84 -0.23
N ASP A 51 0.42 13.67 -0.01
CA ASP A 51 -0.54 13.45 1.07
C ASP A 51 0.14 13.73 2.43
N GLY A 52 1.26 13.06 2.69
CA GLY A 52 2.00 13.19 3.94
C GLY A 52 2.46 14.62 4.24
N PHE A 53 2.71 15.44 3.21
CA PHE A 53 3.01 16.87 3.34
C PHE A 53 1.74 17.69 3.62
N THR A 54 0.66 17.47 2.87
CA THR A 54 -0.61 18.19 3.01
C THR A 54 -1.26 17.92 4.36
N ALA A 55 -1.20 16.67 4.85
CA ALA A 55 -1.71 16.25 6.14
C ALA A 55 -0.93 16.87 7.32
N ARG A 56 0.35 17.23 7.12
CA ARG A 56 1.15 17.98 8.11
C ARG A 56 0.78 19.46 8.13
N LEU A 57 0.54 20.06 6.97
CA LEU A 57 0.21 21.48 6.83
C LEU A 57 -1.21 21.80 7.34
N MET A 58 -2.15 20.88 7.16
CA MET A 58 -3.57 21.12 7.42
C MET A 58 -4.04 20.85 8.85
N ASN A 59 -3.19 20.28 9.72
CA ASN A 59 -3.52 19.88 11.11
C ASN A 59 -4.84 19.08 11.25
N ALA A 60 -5.35 18.55 10.14
CA ALA A 60 -6.64 17.88 10.02
C ALA A 60 -6.40 16.41 9.70
N LYS A 61 -5.73 15.70 10.61
CA LYS A 61 -5.54 14.26 10.50
C LYS A 61 -6.76 13.54 11.09
N SER A 62 -7.63 13.05 10.21
CA SER A 62 -8.67 12.10 10.61
C SER A 62 -8.04 10.74 10.90
N GLU A 63 -8.52 10.05 11.93
CA GLU A 63 -8.05 8.70 12.28
C GLU A 63 -8.28 7.69 11.14
N ILE A 64 -9.38 7.86 10.39
CA ILE A 64 -9.69 7.07 9.20
C ILE A 64 -8.66 7.31 8.09
N GLY A 65 -8.34 8.58 7.81
CA GLY A 65 -7.36 8.93 6.76
C GLY A 65 -5.98 8.35 7.05
N LEU A 66 -5.57 8.34 8.32
CA LEU A 66 -4.30 7.77 8.74
C LEU A 66 -4.23 6.23 8.63
N GLN A 67 -5.36 5.53 8.70
CA GLN A 67 -5.40 4.09 8.43
C GLN A 67 -5.44 3.80 6.93
N LEU A 68 -6.15 4.63 6.17
CA LEU A 68 -6.24 4.54 4.72
C LEU A 68 -4.87 4.76 4.04
N ASP A 69 -4.09 5.72 4.54
CA ASP A 69 -2.70 6.01 4.14
C ASP A 69 -1.81 4.78 4.25
N SER A 70 -1.78 4.16 5.43
CA SER A 70 -0.99 2.95 5.65
C SER A 70 -1.47 1.74 4.81
N LEU A 71 -2.76 1.68 4.46
CA LEU A 71 -3.30 0.64 3.58
C LEU A 71 -2.90 0.89 2.12
N ALA A 72 -3.02 2.14 1.65
CA ALA A 72 -2.61 2.54 0.31
C ALA A 72 -1.12 2.28 0.10
N ASP A 73 -0.28 2.62 1.08
CA ASP A 73 1.15 2.31 1.09
C ASP A 73 1.44 0.81 0.98
N MET A 74 0.67 -0.02 1.67
CA MET A 74 0.85 -1.48 1.62
C MET A 74 0.54 -2.01 0.22
N VAL A 75 -0.47 -1.48 -0.46
CA VAL A 75 -0.82 -1.87 -1.83
C VAL A 75 0.21 -1.35 -2.83
N SER A 76 0.52 -0.05 -2.81
CA SER A 76 1.41 0.59 -3.79
C SER A 76 2.86 0.14 -3.67
N PHE A 77 3.37 -0.09 -2.45
CA PHE A 77 4.77 -0.46 -2.21
C PHE A 77 5.01 -1.89 -1.74
N GLY A 78 3.97 -2.62 -1.36
CA GLY A 78 4.07 -4.04 -1.00
C GLY A 78 3.55 -4.93 -2.12
N VAL A 79 2.27 -4.77 -2.47
CA VAL A 79 1.58 -5.65 -3.40
C VAL A 79 2.01 -5.42 -4.84
N ALA A 80 2.00 -4.17 -5.31
CA ALA A 80 2.35 -3.83 -6.70
C ALA A 80 3.76 -4.28 -7.11
N PRO A 81 4.85 -3.99 -6.36
CA PRO A 81 6.18 -4.46 -6.73
C PRO A 81 6.33 -5.99 -6.61
N GLY A 82 5.64 -6.62 -5.66
CA GLY A 82 5.57 -8.10 -5.58
C GLY A 82 4.97 -8.69 -6.85
N PHE A 83 3.93 -8.07 -7.40
CA PHE A 83 3.29 -8.47 -8.65
C PHE A 83 4.19 -8.28 -9.88
N ILE A 84 4.93 -7.17 -9.95
CA ILE A 84 5.90 -6.93 -11.02
C ILE A 84 6.96 -8.03 -11.03
N ILE A 85 7.54 -8.35 -9.86
CA ILE A 85 8.57 -9.38 -9.74
C ILE A 85 8.01 -10.76 -10.13
N PHE A 86 6.80 -11.07 -9.68
CA PHE A 86 6.08 -12.28 -10.09
C PHE A 86 6.00 -12.40 -11.61
N GLN A 87 5.59 -11.33 -12.28
CA GLN A 87 5.47 -11.30 -13.73
C GLN A 87 6.83 -11.41 -14.44
N MET A 88 7.85 -10.72 -13.94
CA MET A 88 9.20 -10.80 -14.51
C MET A 88 9.76 -12.22 -14.44
N ILE A 89 9.52 -12.94 -13.34
CA ILE A 89 9.94 -14.33 -13.20
C ILE A 89 9.22 -15.22 -14.21
N ILE A 90 7.91 -15.06 -14.39
CA ILE A 90 7.14 -15.87 -15.37
C ILE A 90 7.64 -15.63 -16.79
N LEU A 91 7.85 -14.36 -17.17
CA LEU A 91 8.37 -14.01 -18.50
C LEU A 91 9.77 -14.57 -18.74
N SER A 92 10.64 -14.54 -17.73
CA SER A 92 11.98 -15.12 -17.84
C SER A 92 11.97 -16.63 -18.04
N HIS A 93 10.93 -17.34 -17.62
CA HIS A 93 10.80 -18.78 -17.79
C HIS A 93 10.07 -19.18 -19.09
N GLY A 94 9.66 -18.20 -19.91
CA GLY A 94 9.01 -18.45 -21.21
C GLY A 94 7.66 -19.17 -21.12
N LYS A 95 7.05 -19.24 -19.92
CA LYS A 95 5.75 -19.87 -19.71
C LYS A 95 4.64 -18.82 -19.83
N PRO A 96 3.53 -19.12 -20.54
CA PRO A 96 2.33 -18.29 -20.45
C PRO A 96 1.81 -18.28 -19.01
N MET A 97 1.06 -17.24 -18.65
CA MET A 97 0.47 -17.07 -17.32
C MET A 97 -0.64 -18.10 -17.07
N ASP A 98 -0.27 -19.35 -16.81
CA ASP A 98 -1.16 -20.31 -16.16
C ASP A 98 -0.80 -20.40 -14.68
N ILE A 99 -1.80 -20.20 -13.82
CA ILE A 99 -1.68 -20.23 -12.36
C ILE A 99 -1.07 -21.56 -11.87
N ILE A 100 -1.32 -22.64 -12.60
CA ILE A 100 -0.87 -24.00 -12.25
C ILE A 100 0.55 -24.28 -12.77
N SER A 101 0.91 -23.79 -13.98
CA SER A 101 2.21 -24.11 -14.60
C SER A 101 3.30 -23.06 -14.34
N GLY A 102 2.90 -21.84 -13.95
CA GLY A 102 3.75 -20.72 -13.56
C GLY A 102 4.16 -20.72 -12.08
N PHE A 103 3.62 -21.63 -11.28
CA PHE A 103 3.99 -21.81 -9.87
C PHE A 103 5.37 -22.48 -9.78
N ASN A 104 6.44 -21.68 -9.76
CA ASN A 104 7.80 -22.12 -9.50
C ASN A 104 8.23 -21.75 -8.08
N LEU A 105 9.24 -22.46 -7.55
CA LEU A 105 9.88 -22.11 -6.27
C LEU A 105 10.37 -20.65 -6.26
N PHE A 106 10.86 -20.16 -7.41
CA PHE A 106 11.30 -18.77 -7.56
C PHE A 106 10.18 -17.76 -7.37
N THR A 107 8.98 -18.10 -7.84
CA THR A 107 7.77 -17.28 -7.72
C THR A 107 7.37 -17.06 -6.26
N LEU A 108 7.73 -17.97 -5.34
CA LEU A 108 7.47 -17.81 -3.91
C LEU A 108 8.22 -16.62 -3.29
N TRP A 109 9.40 -16.28 -3.82
CA TRP A 109 10.15 -15.11 -3.34
C TRP A 109 9.41 -13.80 -3.59
N ALA A 110 8.59 -13.73 -4.66
CA ALA A 110 7.78 -12.56 -4.95
C ALA A 110 6.66 -12.33 -3.90
N ILE A 111 6.17 -13.40 -3.27
CA ILE A 111 5.11 -13.35 -2.22
C ILE A 111 5.67 -12.81 -0.89
N LEU A 112 6.98 -12.95 -0.64
CA LEU A 112 7.60 -12.46 0.59
C LEU A 112 7.51 -10.94 0.75
N ILE A 113 7.50 -10.19 -0.36
CA ILE A 113 7.43 -8.73 -0.36
C ILE A 113 6.07 -8.24 0.16
N PRO A 114 4.91 -8.68 -0.40
CA PRO A 114 3.59 -8.40 0.17
C PRO A 114 3.44 -8.87 1.62
N TRP A 115 3.97 -10.06 1.97
CA TRP A 115 3.93 -10.54 3.35
C TRP A 115 4.66 -9.61 4.33
N GLY A 116 5.87 -9.17 3.99
CA GLY A 116 6.62 -8.21 4.79
C GLY A 116 5.86 -6.88 4.96
N ALA A 117 5.27 -6.38 3.88
CA ALA A 117 4.45 -5.16 3.91
C ALA A 117 3.20 -5.32 4.78
N ALA A 118 2.52 -6.47 4.71
CA ALA A 118 1.36 -6.78 5.54
C ALA A 118 1.72 -6.89 7.03
N LEU A 119 2.84 -7.52 7.38
CA LEU A 119 3.32 -7.60 8.76
C LEU A 119 3.68 -6.21 9.32
N ARG A 120 4.30 -5.35 8.50
CA ARG A 120 4.57 -3.95 8.85
C ARG A 120 3.27 -3.21 9.17
N LEU A 121 2.26 -3.36 8.31
CA LEU A 121 0.94 -2.76 8.50
C LEU A 121 0.26 -3.27 9.78
N ALA A 122 0.24 -4.58 10.00
CA ALA A 122 -0.36 -5.17 11.20
C ALA A 122 0.29 -4.65 12.49
N LYS A 123 1.62 -4.54 12.52
CA LYS A 123 2.36 -3.98 13.66
C LYS A 123 1.99 -2.51 13.91
N LEU A 124 1.80 -1.72 12.84
CA LEU A 124 1.37 -0.31 12.96
C LEU A 124 -0.04 -0.20 13.55
N ILE A 125 -0.97 -1.06 13.12
CA ILE A 125 -2.34 -1.12 13.64
C ILE A 125 -2.32 -1.47 15.14
N LEU A 126 -1.62 -2.53 15.54
CA LEU A 126 -1.52 -2.96 16.94
C LEU A 126 -0.86 -1.90 17.84
N THR A 127 0.16 -1.20 17.34
CA THR A 127 0.85 -0.14 18.10
C THR A 127 -0.05 1.08 18.32
N LYS A 128 -1.03 1.33 17.44
CA LYS A 128 -2.07 2.34 17.69
C LYS A 128 -3.10 1.84 18.70
N VAL A 129 -3.65 0.65 18.49
CA VAL A 129 -4.70 0.06 19.36
C VAL A 129 -4.23 -0.03 20.81
N SER A 130 -3.00 -0.52 21.05
CA SER A 130 -2.41 -0.58 22.40
C SER A 130 -2.28 0.79 23.07
N ARG A 131 -1.87 1.83 22.32
CA ARG A 131 -1.78 3.20 22.85
C ARG A 131 -3.14 3.83 23.16
N TRP A 132 -4.19 3.47 22.43
CA TRP A 132 -5.56 3.87 22.75
C TRP A 132 -6.02 3.22 24.06
N GLY A 133 -5.85 1.90 24.19
CA GLY A 133 -6.20 1.19 25.44
C GLY A 133 -5.48 1.72 26.68
N LEU A 134 -4.20 2.10 26.56
CA LEU A 134 -3.45 2.74 27.65
C LEU A 134 -3.99 4.14 28.01
N ARG A 135 -4.41 4.94 27.02
CA ARG A 135 -5.01 6.27 27.26
C ARG A 135 -6.38 6.17 27.92
N GLU A 136 -7.22 5.20 27.53
CA GLU A 136 -8.51 4.95 28.19
C GLU A 136 -8.33 4.53 29.65
N CYS A 137 -7.34 3.68 29.96
CA CYS A 137 -7.03 3.28 31.32
C CYS A 137 -6.51 4.45 32.16
N GLN A 138 -5.68 5.32 31.57
CA GLN A 138 -5.17 6.50 32.25
C GLN A 138 -6.30 7.50 32.54
N HIS A 139 -7.21 7.75 31.59
CA HIS A 139 -8.36 8.63 31.81
C HIS A 139 -9.35 8.11 32.86
N ARG A 140 -9.55 6.79 32.96
CA ARG A 140 -10.40 6.18 34.01
C ARG A 140 -9.83 6.30 35.42
N HIS A 141 -8.52 6.50 35.57
CA HIS A 141 -7.89 6.64 36.88
C HIS A 141 -7.96 8.06 37.49
N TRP A 142 -8.42 9.07 36.74
CA TRP A 142 -8.58 10.45 37.23
C TRP A 142 -10.04 10.84 37.56
N HIS A 143 -10.94 9.86 37.61
CA HIS A 143 -12.37 10.07 37.92
C HIS A 143 -12.81 9.43 39.25
N PHE A 144 -11.90 9.27 40.21
CA PHE A 144 -12.19 8.91 41.61
C PHE A 144 -11.69 10.00 42.55
#